data_AF-A0A7U6QQ27-F1
#
_entry.id   AF-A0A7U6QQ27-F1
#
_cell.length_a   1.000
_cell.length_b   1.000
_cell.length_c   1.000
_cell.angle_alpha   90.00
_cell.angle_beta   90.00
_cell.angle_gamma   90.00
#
_symmetry.space_group_name_H-M   'P 1'
#
loop_
_entity.id
_entity.type
_entity.pdbx_description
1 polymer ?
#
loop_
_entity_poly.entity_id
_entity_poly.type
_entity_poly.pdbx_seq_one_letter_code
_entity_poly.pdbx_strand_id
1 'polypeptide(L)'
;MHYPDISEWQSALDQAEFQHIKLSTQRFNVPFAQPYDVLKHMKMTGVSTNQIDSNQTCGKQTYDKQTIGKQTSNTQPFVWTKTRLQAFERDYWQQFSGIDEDGQPCVYLTYDVLIVDAHLP
;
A
#
# COMPACT_ATOMS: atom_id res chain seq x y z
N MET A 1 6.57 2.29 -9.80
CA MET A 1 5.41 1.56 -10.38
C MET A 1 4.29 2.57 -10.54
N HIS A 2 3.78 2.78 -11.76
CA HIS A 2 2.57 3.59 -12.00
C HIS A 2 1.41 2.61 -12.11
N TYR A 3 0.46 2.66 -11.18
CA TYR A 3 -0.76 1.87 -11.28
C TYR A 3 -1.83 2.75 -11.94
N PRO A 4 -2.32 2.39 -13.14
CA PRO A 4 -3.26 3.23 -13.84
C PRO A 4 -4.58 3.34 -13.09
N ASP A 5 -5.19 4.52 -13.10
CA ASP A 5 -6.54 4.70 -12.58
C ASP A 5 -7.59 4.06 -13.51
N ILE A 6 -8.84 4.04 -13.05
CA ILE A 6 -9.94 3.40 -13.78
C ILE A 6 -10.17 4.01 -15.18
N SER A 7 -9.90 5.31 -15.36
CA SER A 7 -10.07 6.02 -16.63
C SER A 7 -8.94 5.68 -17.60
N GLU A 8 -7.72 5.55 -17.08
CA GLU A 8 -6.56 5.08 -17.86
C GLU A 8 -6.77 3.64 -18.33
N TRP A 9 -7.30 2.76 -17.47
CA TRP A 9 -7.65 1.38 -17.86
C TRP A 9 -8.76 1.32 -18.90
N GLN A 10 -9.81 2.12 -18.76
CA GLN A 10 -10.89 2.21 -19.74
C GLN A 10 -10.33 2.58 -21.11
N SER A 11 -9.52 3.65 -21.16
CA SER A 11 -8.92 4.14 -22.39
C SER A 11 -8.02 3.09 -23.05
N ALA A 12 -7.24 2.36 -22.26
CA ALA A 12 -6.36 1.31 -22.77
C ALA A 12 -7.14 0.12 -23.36
N LEU A 13 -8.26 -0.27 -22.74
CA LEU A 13 -9.11 -1.36 -23.23
C LEU A 13 -9.88 -0.96 -24.49
N ASP A 14 -10.38 0.27 -24.55
CA ASP A 14 -11.02 0.83 -25.75
C ASP A 14 -10.04 0.87 -26.93
N GLN A 15 -8.80 1.31 -26.70
CA GLN A 15 -7.74 1.30 -27.72
C GLN A 15 -7.35 -0.10 -28.18
N ALA A 16 -7.52 -1.10 -27.33
CA ALA A 16 -7.28 -2.50 -27.64
C ALA A 16 -8.50 -3.20 -28.28
N GLU A 17 -9.53 -2.42 -28.67
CA GLU A 17 -10.74 -2.89 -29.37
C GLU A 17 -11.60 -3.90 -28.58
N PHE A 18 -11.46 -3.94 -27.26
CA PHE A 18 -12.37 -4.70 -26.41
C PHE A 18 -13.77 -4.08 -26.43
N GLN A 19 -14.79 -4.94 -26.37
CA GLN A 19 -16.19 -4.57 -26.26
C GLN A 19 -16.76 -4.97 -24.90
N HIS A 20 -17.93 -4.43 -24.57
CA HIS A 20 -18.64 -4.68 -23.30
C HIS A 20 -17.75 -4.47 -22.07
N ILE A 21 -16.93 -3.42 -22.08
CA ILE A 21 -16.01 -3.12 -20.98
C ILE A 21 -16.81 -2.66 -19.77
N LYS A 22 -16.64 -3.39 -18.66
CA LYS A 22 -17.17 -3.06 -17.35
C LYS A 22 -16.02 -3.03 -16.35
N LEU A 23 -15.75 -1.82 -15.87
CA LEU A 23 -14.76 -1.58 -14.82
C LEU A 23 -15.45 -1.29 -13.51
N SER A 24 -14.89 -1.83 -12.43
CA SER A 24 -15.35 -1.51 -11.08
C SER A 24 -14.21 -1.62 -10.09
N THR A 25 -14.35 -0.97 -8.94
CA THR A 25 -13.44 -1.14 -7.82
C THR A 25 -14.16 -1.79 -6.66
N GLN A 26 -13.44 -2.65 -5.94
CA GLN A 26 -13.93 -3.25 -4.71
C GLN A 26 -12.87 -3.12 -3.61
N ARG A 27 -13.30 -2.58 -2.48
CA ARG A 27 -12.46 -2.49 -1.29
C ARG A 27 -12.57 -3.76 -0.46
N PHE A 28 -11.43 -4.30 -0.07
CA PHE A 28 -11.34 -5.37 0.92
C PHE A 28 -10.67 -4.83 2.17
N ASN A 29 -11.24 -5.17 3.32
CA ASN A 29 -10.65 -4.92 4.63
C ASN A 29 -10.35 -6.27 5.25
N VAL A 30 -9.06 -6.57 5.42
CA VAL A 30 -8.64 -7.84 6.01
C VAL A 30 -8.22 -7.58 7.45
N PRO A 31 -8.94 -8.12 8.44
CA PRO A 31 -8.59 -7.95 9.84
C PRO A 31 -7.37 -8.80 10.19
N PHE A 32 -6.48 -8.22 11.00
CA PHE A 32 -5.36 -8.91 11.63
C PHE A 32 -5.37 -8.63 13.13
N ALA A 33 -5.04 -9.66 13.92
CA ALA A 33 -4.95 -9.53 15.36
C ALA A 33 -3.85 -8.54 15.79
N GLN A 34 -2.74 -8.48 15.05
CA GLN A 34 -1.60 -7.61 15.36
C GLN A 34 -0.98 -7.02 14.08
N PRO A 35 -0.43 -5.79 14.12
CA PRO A 35 0.28 -5.18 13.00
C PRO A 35 1.42 -6.03 12.44
N TYR A 36 2.11 -6.79 13.31
CA TYR A 36 3.18 -7.68 12.85
C TYR A 36 2.68 -8.77 11.89
N ASP A 37 1.44 -9.22 12.04
CA ASP A 37 0.86 -10.22 11.15
C ASP A 37 0.55 -9.63 9.76
N VAL A 38 0.30 -8.32 9.67
CA VAL A 38 0.24 -7.60 8.38
C VAL A 38 1.58 -7.69 7.65
N LEU A 39 2.70 -7.45 8.35
CA LEU A 39 4.04 -7.56 7.74
C LEU A 39 4.34 -8.98 7.25
N LYS A 40 3.95 -10.00 8.02
CA LYS A 40 4.07 -11.41 7.60
C LYS A 40 3.24 -11.68 6.36
N HIS A 41 1.99 -11.21 6.35
CA HIS A 41 1.08 -11.38 5.22
C HIS A 41 1.63 -10.72 3.95
N MET A 42 2.06 -9.46 4.03
CA MET A 42 2.66 -8.74 2.90
C MET A 42 3.90 -9.47 2.37
N LYS A 43 4.77 -9.96 3.25
CA LYS A 43 5.94 -10.75 2.85
C LYS A 43 5.53 -12.04 2.13
N MET A 44 4.49 -12.72 2.63
CA MET A 44 3.97 -13.96 2.02
C MET A 44 3.36 -13.70 0.63
N THR A 45 2.72 -12.56 0.42
CA THR A 45 2.14 -12.17 -0.88
C THR A 45 3.16 -11.54 -1.84
N GLY A 46 4.45 -11.55 -1.49
CA GLY A 46 5.52 -11.01 -2.32
C GLY A 46 5.66 -9.49 -2.26
N VAL A 47 4.90 -8.82 -1.40
CA VAL A 47 5.01 -7.38 -1.18
C VAL A 47 6.18 -7.10 -0.23
N SER A 48 7.21 -6.43 -0.76
CA SER A 48 8.38 -6.06 0.04
C SER A 48 8.05 -4.89 0.97
N THR A 49 8.17 -5.12 2.28
CA THR A 49 8.06 -4.07 3.31
C THR A 49 9.42 -3.46 3.67
N ASN A 50 10.48 -3.85 2.95
CA ASN A 50 11.84 -3.37 3.17
C ASN A 50 12.21 -2.19 2.26
N GLN A 51 11.30 -1.72 1.41
CA GLN A 51 11.49 -0.52 0.60
C GLN A 51 10.71 0.61 1.27
N ILE A 52 11.30 1.21 2.30
CA ILE A 52 10.87 2.55 2.70
C ILE A 52 11.68 3.47 1.80
N ASP A 53 11.04 4.05 0.79
CA ASP A 53 11.62 5.19 0.09
C ASP A 53 12.08 6.17 1.17
N SER A 54 13.35 6.56 1.15
CA SER A 54 14.00 7.42 2.15
C SER A 54 13.28 8.77 2.37
N ASN A 55 12.23 9.03 1.59
CA ASN A 55 11.47 10.27 1.54
C ASN A 55 10.04 10.10 2.09
N GLN A 56 9.59 8.89 2.46
CA GLN A 56 8.24 8.66 2.98
C GLN A 56 8.26 8.19 4.44
N THR A 57 8.49 9.15 5.33
CA THR A 57 8.09 9.01 6.74
C THR A 57 6.62 9.39 6.86
N CYS A 58 5.79 8.49 7.38
CA CYS A 58 4.46 8.86 7.89
C CYS A 58 4.66 9.88 9.01
N GLY A 59 4.22 11.12 8.79
CA GLY A 59 4.25 12.20 9.77
C GLY A 59 5.56 12.98 9.86
N LYS A 60 5.78 13.90 8.92
CA LYS A 60 6.30 15.27 9.15
C LYS A 60 6.37 16.02 7.81
N GLN A 61 5.30 16.74 7.50
CA GLN A 61 5.39 17.88 6.58
C GLN A 61 6.11 19.00 7.35
N THR A 62 7.39 19.20 7.07
CA THR A 62 8.07 20.47 7.34
C THR A 62 8.51 21.03 6.00
N TYR A 63 7.90 22.15 5.62
CA TYR A 63 8.19 22.88 4.41
C TYR A 63 9.49 23.67 4.58
N ASP A 64 10.64 23.02 4.39
CA ASP A 64 11.92 23.72 4.37
C ASP A 64 12.52 23.69 2.95
N LYS A 65 12.56 24.89 2.37
CA LYS A 65 13.11 25.24 1.06
C LYS A 65 14.65 25.29 1.14
N GLN A 66 15.32 24.86 0.06
CA GLN A 66 16.79 24.88 -0.22
C GLN A 66 17.59 23.72 0.41
N THR A 67 18.34 22.90 -0.34
CA THR A 67 19.48 23.29 -1.17
C THR A 67 19.87 22.15 -2.14
N ILE A 68 20.35 22.49 -3.34
CA ILE A 68 20.97 21.56 -4.31
C ILE A 68 22.25 20.98 -3.68
N GLY A 69 22.31 19.66 -3.43
CA GLY A 69 23.49 19.02 -2.89
C GLY A 69 23.44 17.49 -2.96
N LYS A 70 24.22 16.92 -3.89
CA LYS A 70 24.75 15.55 -3.93
C LYS A 70 23.83 14.43 -3.38
N GLN A 71 23.15 13.74 -4.29
CA GLN A 71 22.74 12.35 -4.10
C GLN A 71 23.99 11.52 -3.74
N THR A 72 24.14 11.19 -2.46
CA THR A 72 25.09 10.16 -2.03
C THR A 72 24.34 8.84 -2.04
N SER A 73 24.67 8.01 -3.02
CA SER A 73 24.22 6.62 -3.16
C SER A 73 24.88 5.76 -2.07
N ASN A 74 24.50 5.97 -0.81
CA ASN A 74 24.81 5.07 0.29
C ASN A 74 23.50 4.52 0.85
N THR A 75 22.76 3.82 0.00
CA THR A 75 21.54 3.13 0.40
C THR A 75 21.93 1.87 1.16
N GLN A 76 22.23 2.01 2.45
CA GLN A 76 22.24 0.85 3.34
C GLN A 76 20.87 0.16 3.21
N PRO A 77 20.83 -1.18 3.04
CA PRO A 77 19.57 -1.89 2.95
C PRO A 77 18.76 -1.61 4.20
N PHE A 78 17.48 -1.30 4.03
CA PHE A 78 16.60 -1.14 5.18
C PHE A 78 16.50 -2.46 5.94
N VAL A 79 16.72 -2.40 7.25
CA VAL A 79 16.62 -3.55 8.15
C VAL A 79 15.53 -3.26 9.20
N TRP A 80 14.65 -4.24 9.39
CA TRP A 80 13.71 -4.28 10.51
C TRP A 80 14.46 -4.56 11.81
N THR A 81 14.73 -3.50 12.57
CA THR A 81 15.23 -3.63 13.95
C THR A 81 14.06 -3.74 14.93
N LYS A 82 14.33 -4.25 16.14
CA LYS A 82 13.32 -4.33 17.21
C LYS A 82 12.63 -2.98 17.48
N THR A 83 13.40 -1.89 17.55
CA THR A 83 12.88 -0.54 17.77
C THR A 83 11.96 -0.07 16.63
N ARG A 84 12.33 -0.38 15.38
CA ARG A 84 11.50 -0.03 14.21
C ARG A 84 10.20 -0.82 14.18
N LEU A 85 10.24 -2.11 14.54
CA LEU A 85 9.05 -2.94 14.66
C LEU A 85 8.10 -2.41 15.73
N GLN A 86 8.61 -2.00 16.90
CA GLN A 86 7.80 -1.42 17.97
C GLN A 86 7.16 -0.08 17.57
N ALA A 87 7.93 0.77 16.87
CA ALA A 87 7.40 2.03 16.35
C ALA A 87 6.28 1.77 15.32
N PHE A 88 6.53 0.88 14.35
CA PHE A 88 5.54 0.46 13.36
C PHE A 88 4.28 -0.07 14.03
N GLU A 89 4.40 -0.96 15.02
CA GLU A 89 3.26 -1.56 15.70
C GLU A 89 2.37 -0.49 16.35
N ARG A 90 2.97 0.43 17.12
CA ARG A 90 2.23 1.54 17.73
C ARG A 90 1.56 2.42 16.68
N ASP A 91 2.31 2.84 15.66
CA ASP A 91 1.84 3.79 14.66
C ASP A 91 0.72 3.16 13.80
N TYR A 92 0.83 1.86 13.50
CA TYR A 92 -0.18 1.11 12.76
C TYR A 92 -1.47 0.93 13.57
N TRP A 93 -1.39 0.60 14.86
CA TRP A 93 -2.55 0.56 15.76
C TRP A 93 -3.27 1.92 15.82
N GLN A 94 -2.52 3.03 15.90
CA GLN A 94 -3.12 4.36 15.94
C GLN A 94 -3.90 4.70 14.66
N GLN A 95 -3.43 4.24 13.51
CA GLN A 95 -3.98 4.63 12.22
C GLN A 95 -5.04 3.66 11.68
N PHE A 96 -4.92 2.36 11.94
CA PHE A 96 -5.69 1.31 11.27
C PHE A 96 -6.45 0.40 12.24
N SER A 97 -6.60 0.79 13.51
CA SER A 97 -7.38 0.02 14.49
C SER A 97 -8.87 0.01 14.18
N GLY A 98 -9.51 -1.09 14.57
CA GLY A 98 -10.95 -1.24 14.55
C GLY A 98 -11.40 -2.44 15.36
N ILE A 99 -12.66 -2.81 15.16
CA ILE A 99 -13.29 -3.99 15.74
C ILE A 99 -13.72 -4.89 14.59
N ASP A 100 -13.42 -6.19 14.67
CA ASP A 100 -13.82 -7.18 13.67
C ASP A 100 -15.29 -7.62 13.84
N GLU A 101 -15.74 -8.55 12.99
CA GLU A 101 -17.10 -9.08 13.01
C GLU A 101 -17.44 -9.82 14.31
N ASP A 102 -16.44 -10.36 14.99
CA ASP A 102 -16.55 -11.08 16.27
C ASP A 102 -16.43 -10.14 17.49
N GLY A 103 -16.33 -8.83 17.26
CA GLY A 103 -16.20 -7.84 18.34
C GLY A 103 -14.80 -7.74 18.94
N GLN A 104 -13.78 -8.35 18.33
CA GLN A 104 -12.42 -8.32 18.83
C GLN A 104 -11.64 -7.10 18.28
N PRO A 105 -10.74 -6.49 19.09
CA PRO A 105 -9.83 -5.47 18.60
C PRO A 105 -8.91 -6.02 17.50
N CYS A 106 -8.86 -5.33 16.37
CA CYS A 106 -8.03 -5.71 15.24
C CYS A 106 -7.39 -4.49 14.58
N VAL A 107 -6.46 -4.75 13.66
CA VAL A 107 -6.01 -3.75 12.67
C VAL A 107 -6.38 -4.21 11.27
N TYR A 108 -6.71 -3.27 10.38
CA TYR A 108 -7.12 -3.58 9.02
C TYR A 108 -6.00 -3.34 8.02
N LEU A 109 -5.73 -4.35 7.19
CA LEU A 109 -5.06 -4.16 5.90
C LEU A 109 -6.13 -3.94 4.84
N THR A 110 -6.12 -2.77 4.21
CA THR A 110 -7.10 -2.41 3.17
C THR A 110 -6.43 -2.40 1.79
N TYR A 111 -7.10 -3.01 0.81
CA TYR A 111 -6.72 -2.89 -0.60
C TYR A 111 -7.95 -2.63 -1.47
N ASP A 112 -7.78 -1.75 -2.44
CA ASP A 112 -8.76 -1.48 -3.50
C ASP A 112 -8.35 -2.28 -4.73
N VAL A 113 -9.17 -3.25 -5.12
CA VAL A 113 -8.95 -4.00 -6.35
C VAL A 113 -9.68 -3.34 -7.50
N LEU A 114 -9.06 -3.33 -8.68
CA LEU A 114 -9.74 -3.05 -9.94
C LEU A 114 -10.21 -4.38 -10.53
N ILE A 115 -11.50 -4.47 -10.82
CA ILE A 115 -12.11 -5.59 -11.51
C ILE A 115 -12.41 -5.13 -12.93
N VAL A 116 -11.86 -5.86 -13.90
CA VAL A 116 -12.04 -5.63 -15.33
C VAL A 116 -12.80 -6.81 -15.92
N ASP A 117 -13.93 -6.52 -16.53
CA ASP A 117 -14.68 -7.45 -17.36
C ASP A 117 -14.76 -6.85 -18.77
N ALA A 118 -14.19 -7.53 -19.76
CA ALA A 118 -14.07 -7.04 -21.12
C ALA A 118 -13.94 -8.23 -22.08
N HIS A 119 -14.60 -8.14 -23.23
CA HIS A 119 -14.62 -9.22 -24.21
C HIS A 119 -14.17 -8.73 -25.58
N LEU A 120 -13.36 -9.54 -26.27
CA LEU A 120 -13.18 -9.35 -27.70
C LEU A 120 -14.46 -9.78 -28.45
N PRO A 121 -14.69 -9.27 -29.67
CA PRO A 121 -15.82 -9.67 -30.50
C PRO A 121 -15.95 -11.18 -30.71
#